data_AF-A0A6N7IVK9-F1
#
_entry.id   AF-A0A6N7IVK9-F1
#
_cell.length_a   1.000
_cell.length_b   1.000
_cell.length_c   1.000
_cell.angle_alpha   90.00
_cell.angle_beta   90.00
_cell.angle_gamma   90.00
#
_symmetry.space_group_name_H-M   'P 1'
#
loop_
_entity.id
_entity.type
_entity.pdbx_description
1 polymer ?
#
loop_
_entity_poly.entity_id
_entity_poly.type
_entity_poly.pdbx_seq_one_letter_code
_entity_poly.pdbx_strand_id
1 'polypeptide(L)'
;YKEIIFMISGKGAYSKLKFENGAHRVQRVPETESGGRIHTSTATVAVLPEAEEVEIDIHEKDIRVDTFTSSGPGGQSVNTTMSAVRLTHLPTGVVVSCQDEKSQIKNKEKAMKVLRARIYDKFQREAQAEYDQTRKSAVGTGDRSERI
;
A
#
# COMPACT_ATOMS: atom_id res chain seq x y z
N TYR A 1 22.97 -14.90 -6.84
CA TYR A 1 21.96 -14.00 -6.22
C TYR A 1 20.66 -14.76 -6.06
N LYS A 2 19.90 -14.52 -4.98
CA LYS A 2 18.62 -15.21 -4.72
C LYS A 2 17.43 -14.49 -5.36
N GLU A 3 17.46 -13.15 -5.39
CA GLU A 3 16.46 -12.29 -6.03
C GLU A 3 17.17 -11.10 -6.69
N ILE A 4 16.62 -10.60 -7.80
CA ILE A 4 17.14 -9.43 -8.53
C ILE A 4 15.93 -8.54 -8.89
N ILE A 5 16.00 -7.26 -8.51
CA ILE A 5 14.98 -6.25 -8.82
C ILE A 5 15.67 -5.15 -9.61
N PHE A 6 15.11 -4.80 -10.77
CA PHE A 6 15.65 -3.78 -11.64
C PHE A 6 14.54 -3.05 -12.40
N MET A 7 14.81 -1.81 -12.79
CA MET A 7 13.89 -0.95 -13.52
C MET A 7 14.31 -0.87 -14.99
N ILE A 8 13.34 -0.95 -15.90
CA ILE A 8 13.58 -0.82 -17.35
C ILE A 8 12.79 0.38 -17.84
N SER A 9 13.49 1.45 -18.24
CA SER A 9 12.88 2.66 -18.77
C SER A 9 12.86 2.62 -20.30
N GLY A 10 11.68 2.77 -20.91
CA GLY A 10 11.54 2.82 -22.36
C GLY A 10 10.08 2.73 -22.83
N LYS A 11 9.75 3.38 -23.95
CA LYS A 11 8.39 3.33 -24.51
C LYS A 11 8.00 1.90 -24.86
N GLY A 12 6.95 1.39 -24.23
CA GLY A 12 6.43 0.03 -24.45
C GLY A 12 7.28 -1.09 -23.83
N ALA A 13 8.15 -0.79 -22.86
CA ALA A 13 8.96 -1.80 -22.17
C ALA A 13 8.08 -2.91 -21.57
N TYR A 14 7.02 -2.53 -20.85
CA TYR A 14 6.07 -3.49 -20.28
C TYR A 14 5.38 -4.34 -21.36
N SER A 15 4.94 -3.73 -22.47
CA SER A 15 4.21 -4.43 -23.54
C SER A 15 5.03 -5.55 -24.20
N LYS A 16 6.35 -5.38 -24.28
CA LYS A 16 7.27 -6.40 -24.84
C LYS A 16 7.58 -7.50 -23.83
N LEU A 17 7.77 -7.14 -22.57
CA LEU A 17 8.25 -8.05 -21.53
C LEU A 17 7.15 -8.77 -20.76
N LYS A 18 5.88 -8.36 -20.91
CA LYS A 18 4.74 -9.00 -20.24
C LYS A 18 4.62 -10.51 -20.47
N PHE A 19 5.16 -11.03 -21.59
CA PHE A 19 5.14 -12.45 -21.94
C PHE A 19 6.29 -13.26 -21.33
N GLU A 20 7.31 -12.59 -20.78
CA GLU A 20 8.39 -13.25 -20.05
C GLU A 20 8.00 -13.59 -18.60
N ASN A 21 6.79 -13.19 -18.20
CA ASN A 21 6.24 -13.40 -16.88
C ASN A 21 5.92 -14.89 -16.64
N GLY A 22 6.43 -15.46 -15.53
CA GLY A 22 6.20 -16.86 -15.17
C GLY A 22 7.47 -17.61 -14.76
N ALA A 23 7.36 -18.94 -14.68
CA ALA A 23 8.43 -19.84 -14.27
C ALA A 23 9.26 -20.34 -15.48
N HIS A 24 10.55 -20.03 -15.49
CA HIS A 24 11.51 -20.48 -16.48
C HIS A 24 12.25 -21.72 -15.98
N ARG A 25 12.34 -22.75 -16.81
CA ARG A 25 12.96 -24.04 -16.47
C ARG A 25 14.27 -24.22 -17.21
N VAL A 26 15.32 -24.63 -16.49
CA VAL A 26 16.62 -24.98 -17.07
C VAL A 26 17.02 -26.39 -16.67
N GLN A 27 17.52 -27.15 -17.64
CA GLN A 27 18.08 -28.49 -17.42
C GLN A 27 19.56 -28.45 -17.79
N ARG A 28 20.43 -28.74 -16.83
CA ARG A 28 21.89 -28.73 -17.03
C ARG A 28 22.59 -29.63 -16.02
N VAL A 29 23.85 -29.93 -16.29
CA VAL A 29 24.79 -30.44 -15.28
C VAL A 29 25.37 -29.22 -14.55
N PRO A 30 25.06 -29.00 -13.26
CA PRO A 30 25.58 -27.84 -12.55
C PRO A 30 27.06 -28.02 -12.24
N GLU A 31 27.81 -26.92 -12.26
CA GLU A 31 29.27 -26.93 -11.95
C GLU A 31 29.57 -27.43 -10.54
N THR A 32 28.58 -27.37 -9.64
CA THR A 32 28.69 -27.86 -8.26
C THR A 32 28.50 -29.38 -8.12
N GLU A 33 28.28 -30.11 -9.22
CA GLU A 33 27.98 -31.54 -9.18
C GLU A 33 29.07 -32.39 -9.84
N SER A 34 29.67 -33.28 -9.04
CA SER A 34 30.80 -34.11 -9.46
C SER A 34 30.41 -35.36 -10.27
N GLY A 35 29.12 -35.73 -10.28
CA GLY A 35 28.62 -36.99 -10.83
C GLY A 35 28.04 -36.92 -12.25
N GLY A 36 28.04 -35.75 -12.89
CA GLY A 36 27.56 -35.58 -14.27
C GLY A 36 26.05 -35.79 -14.47
N ARG A 37 25.24 -35.75 -13.39
CA ARG A 37 23.77 -35.91 -13.51
C ARG A 37 23.13 -34.59 -13.94
N ILE A 38 22.02 -34.71 -14.67
CA ILE A 38 21.25 -33.55 -15.12
C ILE A 38 20.30 -33.12 -14.00
N HIS A 39 20.43 -31.88 -13.57
CA HIS A 39 19.51 -31.24 -12.63
C HIS A 39 18.54 -30.31 -13.37
N THR A 40 17.30 -30.27 -12.87
CA THR A 40 16.29 -29.31 -13.31
C THR A 40 16.18 -28.20 -12.27
N SER A 41 16.48 -26.97 -12.66
CA SER A 41 16.29 -25.77 -11.84
C SER A 41 15.18 -24.91 -12.44
N THR A 42 14.49 -24.15 -11.58
CA THR A 42 13.47 -23.18 -11.97
C THR A 42 13.86 -21.79 -11.49
N ALA A 43 13.44 -20.76 -12.23
CA ALA A 43 13.55 -19.36 -11.86
C ALA A 43 12.26 -18.65 -12.24
N THR A 44 11.69 -17.84 -11.35
CA THR A 44 10.47 -17.07 -11.63
C THR A 44 10.84 -15.65 -12.03
N VAL A 45 10.17 -15.16 -13.08
CA VAL A 45 10.32 -13.80 -13.58
C VAL A 45 8.98 -13.10 -13.43
N ALA A 46 8.95 -11.98 -12.72
CA ALA A 46 7.76 -11.14 -12.57
C ALA A 46 7.99 -9.80 -13.26
N VAL A 47 7.17 -9.49 -14.25
CA VAL A 47 7.21 -8.21 -14.96
C VAL A 47 5.99 -7.40 -14.56
N LEU A 48 6.24 -6.26 -13.89
CA LEU A 48 5.20 -5.38 -13.36
C LEU A 48 5.38 -3.99 -13.98
N PRO A 49 4.28 -3.29 -14.30
CA PRO A 49 4.37 -1.91 -14.76
C PRO A 49 4.88 -1.01 -13.62
N GLU A 50 5.39 0.16 -13.97
CA GLU A 50 5.70 1.20 -13.00
C GLU A 50 4.41 1.63 -12.30
N ALA A 51 4.44 1.67 -10.96
CA ALA A 51 3.32 2.14 -10.17
C ALA A 51 3.37 3.66 -10.09
N GLU A 52 2.30 4.34 -10.51
CA GLU A 52 2.15 5.78 -10.30
C GLU A 52 1.85 6.05 -8.82
N GLU A 53 2.45 7.09 -8.25
CA GLU A 53 2.09 7.55 -6.92
C GLU A 53 0.63 8.04 -6.94
N VAL A 54 -0.18 7.52 -6.02
CA VAL A 54 -1.57 7.94 -5.89
C VAL A 54 -1.60 9.33 -5.28
N GLU A 55 -1.71 10.36 -6.11
CA GLU A 55 -2.03 11.71 -5.65
C GLU A 55 -3.49 11.75 -5.20
N ILE A 56 -3.69 11.91 -3.89
CA ILE A 56 -5.03 11.99 -3.30
C ILE A 56 -5.30 13.45 -2.96
N ASP A 57 -6.09 14.13 -3.78
CA ASP A 57 -6.60 15.44 -3.43
C ASP A 57 -7.75 15.30 -2.42
N ILE A 58 -7.58 15.91 -1.24
CA ILE A 58 -8.57 15.86 -0.15
C ILE A 58 -9.25 17.22 -0.10
N HIS A 59 -10.45 17.29 -0.66
CA HIS A 59 -11.26 18.49 -0.61
C HIS A 59 -11.93 18.66 0.76
N GLU A 60 -11.92 19.89 1.28
CA GLU A 60 -12.56 20.19 2.56
C GLU A 60 -14.08 20.01 2.53
N LYS A 61 -14.69 20.06 1.35
CA LYS A 61 -16.13 19.86 1.13
C LYS A 61 -16.59 18.44 1.46
N ASP A 62 -15.69 17.47 1.36
CA ASP A 62 -15.99 16.05 1.59
C ASP A 62 -15.79 15.63 3.05
N ILE A 63 -15.44 16.59 3.92
CA ILE A 63 -15.16 16.36 5.32
C ILE A 63 -16.33 16.89 6.16
N ARG A 64 -17.06 15.97 6.79
CA ARG A 64 -18.03 16.32 7.82
C ARG A 64 -17.32 16.61 9.13
N VAL A 65 -17.58 17.78 9.72
CA VAL A 65 -17.04 18.20 11.01
C VAL A 65 -18.13 18.14 12.06
N ASP A 66 -18.00 17.21 13.01
CA ASP A 66 -18.88 17.09 14.16
C ASP A 66 -18.15 17.58 15.42
N THR A 67 -18.73 18.55 16.13
CA THR A 67 -18.18 19.08 17.40
C THR A 67 -18.97 18.56 18.59
N PHE A 68 -18.27 18.11 19.63
CA PHE A 68 -18.90 17.56 20.83
C PHE A 68 -18.12 17.94 22.09
N THR A 69 -18.70 17.67 23.25
CA THR A 69 -18.05 17.90 24.54
C THR A 69 -16.91 16.91 24.74
N SER A 70 -15.75 17.42 25.15
CA SER A 70 -14.58 16.57 25.44
C SER A 70 -14.88 15.62 26.59
N SER A 71 -14.27 14.44 26.57
CA SER A 71 -14.35 13.47 27.67
C SER A 71 -13.07 13.52 28.50
N GLY A 72 -13.18 13.63 29.83
CA GLY A 72 -12.02 13.47 30.72
C GLY A 72 -11.97 14.46 31.90
N PRO A 73 -10.87 14.44 32.67
CA PRO A 73 -10.69 15.35 33.80
C PRO A 73 -10.41 16.77 33.33
N GLY A 74 -11.35 17.71 33.56
CA GLY A 74 -11.10 19.13 33.28
C GLY A 74 -12.13 20.10 33.87
N GLY A 75 -12.77 19.70 34.98
CA GLY A 75 -13.69 20.57 35.72
C GLY A 75 -14.96 20.93 34.95
N GLN A 76 -15.63 22.01 35.34
CA GLN A 76 -16.90 22.43 34.76
C GLN A 76 -16.80 22.77 33.26
N SER A 77 -15.66 23.30 32.81
CA SER A 77 -15.43 23.69 31.42
C SER A 77 -15.52 22.53 30.43
N VAL A 78 -15.16 21.31 30.85
CA VAL A 78 -15.24 20.11 29.98
C VAL A 78 -16.69 19.74 29.66
N ASN A 79 -17.61 19.95 30.60
CA ASN A 79 -19.03 19.63 30.42
C ASN A 79 -19.78 20.69 29.60
N THR A 80 -19.28 21.93 29.56
CA THR A 80 -19.95 23.05 28.89
C THR A 80 -19.33 23.45 27.55
N THR A 81 -18.04 23.16 27.34
CA THR A 81 -17.29 23.62 26.17
C THR A 81 -17.18 22.51 25.13
N MET A 82 -17.68 22.76 23.92
CA MET A 82 -17.56 21.84 22.77
C MET A 82 -16.19 21.95 22.10
N SER A 83 -15.14 21.50 22.79
CA SER A 83 -13.76 21.55 22.28
C SER A 83 -13.33 20.32 21.49
N ALA A 84 -14.01 19.18 21.61
CA ALA A 84 -13.67 17.96 20.86
C ALA A 84 -14.23 18.01 19.44
N VAL A 85 -13.44 17.54 18.48
CA VAL A 85 -13.79 17.53 17.06
C VAL A 85 -13.67 16.12 16.51
N ARG A 86 -14.68 15.68 15.75
CA ARG A 86 -14.67 14.47 14.94
C ARG A 86 -14.78 14.88 13.48
N LEU A 87 -13.85 14.41 12.68
CA LEU A 87 -13.83 14.59 11.24
C LEU A 87 -14.16 13.25 10.58
N THR A 88 -15.09 13.29 9.63
CA THR A 88 -15.46 12.13 8.82
C THR A 88 -15.26 12.47 7.35
N HIS A 89 -14.39 11.73 6.66
CA HIS A 89 -14.27 11.84 5.22
C HIS A 89 -15.37 10.99 4.57
N LEU A 90 -16.36 11.64 3.97
CA LEU A 90 -17.55 11.00 3.42
C LEU A 90 -17.25 9.92 2.36
N PRO A 91 -16.35 10.14 1.37
CA PRO A 91 -16.15 9.16 0.31
C PRO A 91 -15.31 7.95 0.76
N THR A 92 -14.38 8.10 1.71
CA THR A 92 -13.57 6.97 2.19
C THR A 92 -14.12 6.30 3.45
N GLY A 93 -15.06 6.95 4.15
CA GLY A 93 -15.61 6.51 5.44
C GLY A 93 -14.63 6.61 6.61
N VAL A 94 -13.46 7.24 6.43
CA VAL A 94 -12.44 7.35 7.49
C VAL A 94 -12.88 8.39 8.52
N VAL A 95 -12.93 7.97 9.78
CA VAL A 95 -13.28 8.82 10.93
C VAL A 95 -12.06 9.06 11.81
N VAL A 96 -11.85 10.30 12.21
CA VAL A 96 -10.81 10.73 13.15
C VAL A 96 -11.43 11.65 14.19
N SER A 97 -11.06 11.47 15.46
CA SER A 97 -11.44 12.37 16.54
C SER A 97 -10.22 12.90 17.28
N CYS A 98 -10.25 14.17 17.69
CA CYS A 98 -9.19 14.80 18.49
C CYS A 98 -9.82 15.65 19.59
N GLN A 99 -9.27 15.53 20.80
CA GLN A 99 -9.72 16.26 22.00
C GLN A 99 -8.55 16.65 22.92
N ASP A 100 -7.33 16.72 22.37
CA ASP A 100 -6.11 16.88 23.17
C ASP A 100 -5.97 18.29 23.76
N GLU A 101 -6.45 19.30 23.03
CA GLU A 101 -6.33 20.71 23.38
C GLU A 101 -7.65 21.27 23.90
N LYS A 102 -7.58 22.35 24.70
CA LYS A 102 -8.77 23.12 25.10
C LYS A 102 -9.40 23.89 23.94
N SER A 103 -8.65 24.14 22.87
CA SER A 103 -9.10 24.91 21.70
C SER A 103 -9.60 24.00 20.58
N GLN A 104 -10.83 24.25 20.14
CA GLN A 104 -11.46 23.56 19.00
C GLN A 104 -10.64 23.68 17.71
N ILE A 105 -10.09 24.87 17.43
CA ILE A 105 -9.34 25.13 16.18
C ILE A 105 -8.08 24.26 16.13
N LYS A 106 -7.32 24.20 17.24
CA LYS A 106 -6.14 23.35 17.33
C LYS A 106 -6.48 21.87 17.18
N ASN A 107 -7.59 21.42 17.78
CA ASN A 107 -8.07 20.04 17.62
C ASN A 107 -8.49 19.76 16.17
N LYS A 108 -9.14 20.70 15.49
CA LYS A 108 -9.49 20.58 14.06
C LYS A 108 -8.26 20.46 13.18
N GLU A 109 -7.24 21.30 13.38
CA GLU A 109 -5.99 21.24 12.61
C GLU A 109 -5.24 19.92 12.81
N LYS A 110 -5.11 19.46 14.07
CA LYS A 110 -4.49 18.16 14.36
C LYS A 110 -5.29 17.02 13.73
N ALA A 111 -6.61 17.03 13.90
CA ALA A 111 -7.50 16.02 13.32
C ALA A 111 -7.39 16.00 11.78
N MET A 112 -7.30 17.16 11.12
CA MET A 112 -7.10 17.25 9.67
C MET A 112 -5.78 16.61 9.23
N LYS A 113 -4.68 16.88 9.94
CA LYS A 113 -3.38 16.25 9.64
C LYS A 113 -3.45 14.72 9.77
N VAL A 114 -4.07 14.23 10.84
CA VAL A 114 -4.24 12.78 11.07
C VAL A 114 -5.18 12.16 10.04
N LEU A 115 -6.26 12.85 9.66
CA LEU A 115 -7.20 12.41 8.64
C LEU A 115 -6.50 12.24 7.29
N ARG A 116 -5.71 13.23 6.86
CA ARG A 116 -4.92 13.15 5.62
C ARG A 116 -3.96 11.96 5.64
N ALA A 117 -3.22 11.78 6.73
CA ALA A 117 -2.30 10.65 6.87
C ALA A 117 -3.01 9.29 6.81
N ARG A 118 -4.18 9.14 7.46
CA ARG A 118 -4.95 7.89 7.42
C ARG A 118 -5.55 7.60 6.05
N ILE A 119 -6.02 8.64 5.35
CA ILE A 119 -6.54 8.49 3.99
C ILE A 119 -5.40 8.03 3.07
N TYR A 120 -4.25 8.69 3.13
CA TYR A 120 -3.06 8.32 2.36
C TYR A 120 -2.63 6.87 2.61
N ASP A 121 -2.49 6.47 3.88
CA ASP A 121 -2.12 5.10 4.25
C ASP A 121 -3.14 4.06 3.76
N LYS A 122 -4.44 4.38 3.76
CA LYS A 122 -5.48 3.49 3.22
C LYS A 122 -5.28 3.23 1.74
N PHE A 123 -5.17 4.28 0.94
CA PHE A 123 -4.98 4.16 -0.51
C PHE A 123 -3.63 3.53 -0.87
N GLN A 124 -2.57 3.86 -0.13
CA GLN A 124 -1.27 3.24 -0.30
C GLN A 124 -1.32 1.73 -0.04
N ARG A 125 -2.04 1.29 1.01
CA ARG A 125 -2.23 -0.14 1.29
C ARG A 125 -3.06 -0.84 0.23
N GLU A 126 -4.11 -0.19 -0.27
CA GLU A 126 -4.93 -0.75 -1.35
C GLU A 126 -4.11 -0.95 -2.62
N ALA A 127 -3.34 0.07 -3.03
CA ALA A 127 -2.42 -0.03 -4.17
C ALA A 127 -1.34 -1.10 -3.98
N GLN A 128 -0.74 -1.18 -2.78
CA GLN A 128 0.26 -2.20 -2.47
C GLN A 128 -0.36 -3.61 -2.49
N ALA A 129 -1.59 -3.77 -1.98
CA ALA A 129 -2.27 -5.05 -1.98
C ALA A 129 -2.60 -5.53 -3.41
N GLU A 130 -3.02 -4.62 -4.28
CA GLU A 130 -3.23 -4.91 -5.71
C GLU A 130 -1.92 -5.30 -6.41
N TYR A 131 -0.84 -4.57 -6.13
CA TYR A 131 0.51 -4.90 -6.63
C TYR A 131 0.97 -6.28 -6.15
N ASP A 132 0.83 -6.57 -4.86
CA ASP A 132 1.24 -7.83 -4.26
C ASP A 132 0.40 -9.00 -4.79
N GLN A 133 -0.89 -8.79 -5.03
CA GLN A 133 -1.77 -9.79 -5.65
C GLN A 133 -1.35 -10.08 -7.09
N THR A 134 -1.06 -9.03 -7.86
CA THR A 134 -0.57 -9.16 -9.24
C THR A 134 0.77 -9.88 -9.28
N ARG A 135 1.70 -9.53 -8.37
CA ARG A 135 2.99 -10.20 -8.22
C ARG A 135 2.85 -11.66 -7.83
N LYS A 136 1.99 -11.99 -6.86
CA LYS A 136 1.75 -13.39 -6.45
C LYS A 136 1.19 -14.23 -7.59
N SER A 137 0.26 -13.66 -8.35
CA SER A 137 -0.33 -14.33 -9.53
C SER A 137 0.70 -14.54 -10.63
N ALA A 138 1.62 -13.59 -10.81
CA ALA A 138 2.71 -13.63 -11.77
C ALA A 138 3.82 -14.65 -11.41
N VAL A 139 4.19 -14.71 -10.14
CA VAL A 139 5.28 -15.60 -9.66
C VAL A 139 4.80 -17.05 -9.50
N GLY A 140 3.52 -17.28 -9.20
CA GLY A 140 2.99 -18.61 -8.96
C GLY A 140 3.58 -19.26 -7.70
N THR A 141 3.62 -20.60 -7.69
CA THR A 141 4.17 -21.40 -6.59
C THR A 141 5.66 -21.68 -6.76
N GLY A 142 6.22 -21.47 -7.95
CA GLY A 142 7.63 -21.71 -8.27
C GLY A 142 7.97 -23.20 -8.39
N ASP A 143 6.97 -24.06 -8.53
CA ASP A 143 7.15 -25.50 -8.62
C ASP A 143 7.69 -25.92 -10.00
N ARG A 144 8.41 -27.04 -10.05
CA ARG A 144 9.08 -27.58 -11.25
C ARG A 144 8.13 -28.01 -12.37
N SER A 145 6.83 -28.05 -12.06
CA SER A 145 5.73 -28.44 -12.94
C SER A 145 5.10 -27.25 -13.67
N GLU A 146 5.36 -26.01 -13.22
CA GLU A 146 4.78 -24.79 -13.81
C GLU A 146 5.42 -24.49 -15.19
N ARG A 147 4.59 -23.99 -16.12
CA ARG A 147 4.98 -23.66 -17.50
C ARG A 147 4.77 -22.16 -17.74
N ILE A 148 5.58 -21.60 -18.63
CA ILE A 148 5.42 -20.25 -19.22
C ILE A 148 4.17 -20.23 -20.09
#